data_AF-A0A0D6PGQ9-F1
#
_entry.id   AF-A0A0D6PGQ9-F1
#
_cell.length_a   1.000
_cell.length_b   1.000
_cell.length_c   1.000
_cell.angle_alpha   90.00
_cell.angle_beta   90.00
_cell.angle_gamma   90.00
#
_symmetry.space_group_name_H-M   'P 1'
#
loop_
_entity.id
_entity.type
_entity.pdbx_description
1 polymer ?
#
loop_
_entity_poly.entity_id
_entity_poly.type
_entity_poly.pdbx_seq_one_letter_code
_entity_poly.pdbx_strand_id
1 'polypeptide(L)'
;MIAMSCVAAASVNYAVTPPAIEAVLSKPASAGGIGPMHIPAAWLTILSRVGFAPNKVIHDRCTNIEAGAWVMAFDQMQSGLKAPAPSAPPSPVLPASAQAIDRPDAACIQGAAQFYHLPVALFSAVLRTEGGTVGQIHRNANGSYDMGPAQINSTWLPTLARSGITRGMVINNGCLNVSLGAWILAQAMTGADPHDPAQYWQHVGDYNSHTPKWNAKYASMVWHNLK
;
A
#
# COMPACT_ATOMS: atom_id res chain seq x y z
N MET A 1 18.89 -25.84 17.22
CA MET A 1 18.23 -24.71 16.54
C MET A 1 18.33 -23.51 17.46
N ILE A 2 19.03 -22.45 17.07
CA ILE A 2 19.19 -21.23 17.88
C ILE A 2 17.87 -20.46 17.80
N ALA A 3 17.26 -20.15 18.95
CA ALA A 3 16.12 -19.24 18.98
C ALA A 3 16.58 -17.88 18.45
N MET A 4 16.00 -17.41 17.34
CA MET A 4 16.27 -16.06 16.84
C MET A 4 15.87 -15.04 17.90
N SER A 5 16.69 -14.01 18.09
CA SER A 5 16.29 -12.85 18.88
C SER A 5 15.13 -12.14 18.19
N CYS A 6 14.27 -11.46 18.95
CA CYS A 6 13.17 -10.68 18.39
C CYS A 6 13.63 -9.56 17.45
N VAL A 7 14.84 -9.01 17.64
CA VAL A 7 15.46 -8.06 16.70
C VAL A 7 15.78 -8.73 15.37
N ALA A 8 16.39 -9.93 15.39
CA ALA A 8 16.70 -10.66 14.17
C ALA A 8 15.44 -11.08 13.41
N ALA A 9 14.40 -11.55 14.13
CA ALA A 9 13.12 -11.90 13.54
C ALA A 9 12.43 -10.68 12.90
N ALA A 10 12.35 -9.57 13.63
CA ALA A 10 11.77 -8.32 13.14
C ALA A 10 12.52 -7.77 11.91
N SER A 11 13.85 -7.85 11.93
CA SER A 11 14.70 -7.43 10.82
C SER A 11 14.40 -8.20 9.53
N VAL A 12 14.33 -9.53 9.61
CA VAL A 12 14.00 -10.39 8.46
C VAL A 12 12.57 -10.14 7.97
N ASN A 13 11.63 -9.96 8.90
CA ASN A 13 10.21 -9.84 8.56
C ASN A 13 9.85 -8.53 7.86
N TYR A 14 10.54 -7.44 8.21
CA TYR A 14 10.21 -6.07 7.76
C TYR A 14 11.33 -5.38 6.99
N ALA A 15 12.41 -6.08 6.65
CA ALA A 15 13.56 -5.56 5.92
C ALA A 15 14.21 -4.31 6.56
N VAL A 16 14.07 -4.17 7.88
CA VAL A 16 14.75 -3.13 8.68
C VAL A 16 16.06 -3.71 9.22
N THR A 17 17.17 -2.97 9.13
CA THR A 17 18.46 -3.51 9.58
C THR A 17 18.51 -3.66 11.11
N PRO A 18 19.18 -4.70 11.66
CA PRO A 18 19.32 -4.84 13.11
C PRO A 18 19.91 -3.59 13.79
N PRO A 19 20.96 -2.92 13.23
CA PRO A 19 21.47 -1.68 13.78
C PRO A 19 20.44 -0.55 13.86
N ALA A 20 19.51 -0.46 12.90
CA ALA A 20 18.47 0.57 12.94
C ALA A 20 17.48 0.31 14.10
N ILE A 21 17.09 -0.95 14.32
CA ILE A 21 16.22 -1.33 15.44
C ILE A 21 16.94 -1.07 16.77
N GLU A 22 18.20 -1.50 16.89
CA GLU A 22 19.03 -1.29 18.09
C GLU A 22 19.26 0.18 18.42
N ALA A 23 19.37 1.04 17.39
CA ALA A 23 19.47 2.48 17.58
C ALA A 23 18.21 3.11 18.18
N VAL A 24 17.02 2.51 18.00
CA VAL A 24 15.78 2.94 18.68
C VAL A 24 15.76 2.40 20.11
N LEU A 25 16.14 1.13 20.30
CA LEU A 25 16.17 0.46 21.60
C LEU A 25 17.15 1.08 22.60
N SER A 26 18.22 1.72 22.12
CA SER A 26 19.22 2.39 22.95
C SER A 26 18.79 3.78 23.42
N LYS A 27 17.70 4.35 22.87
CA LYS A 27 17.19 5.65 23.28
C LYS A 27 16.41 5.56 24.59
N PRO A 28 16.48 6.60 25.45
CA PRO A 28 15.66 6.66 26.64
C PRO A 28 14.16 6.65 26.29
N ALA A 29 13.33 6.15 27.21
CA ALA A 29 11.87 6.13 27.09
C ALA A 29 11.32 7.50 26.68
N SER A 30 10.55 7.54 25.59
CA SER A 30 9.85 8.76 25.19
C SER A 30 8.54 8.91 25.98
N ALA A 31 8.19 10.16 26.33
CA ALA A 31 6.90 10.45 26.92
C ALA A 31 5.79 10.13 25.91
N GLY A 32 4.93 9.15 26.21
CA GLY A 32 3.83 8.72 25.35
C GLY A 32 4.18 7.62 24.33
N GLY A 33 5.42 7.13 24.31
CA GLY A 33 5.82 5.97 23.50
C GLY A 33 5.50 4.64 24.20
N ILE A 34 4.94 3.70 23.45
CA ILE A 34 4.60 2.36 23.95
C ILE A 34 5.81 1.45 23.80
N GLY A 35 6.27 0.92 24.94
CA GLY A 35 7.32 -0.10 25.00
C GLY A 35 8.69 0.37 24.49
N PRO A 36 9.64 -0.56 24.31
CA PRO A 36 11.03 -0.22 23.99
C PRO A 36 11.25 0.38 22.59
N MET A 37 10.32 0.20 21.66
CA MET A 37 10.38 0.84 20.35
C MET A 37 9.73 2.22 20.31
N HIS A 38 9.22 2.72 21.45
CA HIS A 38 8.62 4.05 21.59
C HIS A 38 7.46 4.28 20.60
N ILE A 39 6.65 3.25 20.35
CA ILE A 39 5.57 3.30 19.35
C ILE A 39 4.51 4.34 19.80
N PRO A 40 4.20 5.37 19.00
CA PRO A 40 3.16 6.33 19.38
C PRO A 40 1.79 5.63 19.52
N ALA A 41 1.02 5.97 20.55
CA ALA A 41 -0.24 5.28 20.85
C ALA A 41 -1.27 5.28 19.70
N ALA A 42 -1.24 6.28 18.82
CA ALA A 42 -2.08 6.36 17.62
C ALA A 42 -1.92 5.12 16.71
N TRP A 43 -0.76 4.46 16.75
CA TRP A 43 -0.48 3.25 15.97
C TRP A 43 -1.24 2.01 16.45
N LEU A 44 -1.70 1.93 17.70
CA LEU A 44 -2.32 0.70 18.22
C LEU A 44 -3.55 0.25 17.43
N THR A 45 -4.36 1.19 16.95
CA THR A 45 -5.54 0.89 16.13
C THR A 45 -5.14 0.22 14.81
N ILE A 46 -4.02 0.65 14.24
CA ILE A 46 -3.49 0.18 12.94
C ILE A 46 -2.83 -1.17 13.15
N LEU A 47 -1.97 -1.26 14.16
CA LEU A 47 -1.29 -2.47 14.58
C LEU A 47 -2.32 -3.59 14.82
N SER A 48 -3.45 -3.29 15.46
CA SER A 48 -4.59 -4.22 15.59
C SER A 48 -5.14 -4.71 14.25
N ARG A 49 -5.35 -3.80 13.29
CA ARG A 49 -5.88 -4.13 11.94
C ARG A 49 -4.92 -4.96 11.11
N VAL A 50 -3.61 -4.80 11.32
CA VAL A 50 -2.55 -5.52 10.59
C VAL A 50 -1.99 -6.71 11.36
N GLY A 51 -2.70 -7.17 12.40
CA GLY A 51 -2.48 -8.47 13.04
C GLY A 51 -1.74 -8.44 14.38
N PHE A 52 -1.37 -7.27 14.90
CA PHE A 52 -0.76 -7.14 16.21
C PHE A 52 -1.82 -6.87 17.29
N ALA A 53 -2.03 -7.81 18.20
CA ALA A 53 -2.93 -7.60 19.33
C ALA A 53 -2.45 -6.41 20.21
N PRO A 54 -3.25 -5.36 20.44
CA PRO A 54 -2.82 -4.18 21.19
C PRO A 54 -2.24 -4.50 22.57
N ASN A 55 -2.89 -5.39 23.33
CA ASN A 55 -2.40 -5.82 24.64
C ASN A 55 -1.01 -6.48 24.55
N LYS A 56 -0.71 -7.19 23.46
CA LYS A 56 0.63 -7.78 23.25
C LYS A 56 1.64 -6.71 22.86
N VAL A 57 1.29 -5.76 21.99
CA VAL A 57 2.18 -4.62 21.66
C VAL A 57 2.58 -3.82 22.91
N ILE A 58 1.65 -3.68 23.87
CA ILE A 58 1.88 -2.92 25.11
C ILE A 58 2.73 -3.72 26.11
N HIS A 59 2.47 -5.02 26.28
CA HIS A 59 3.01 -5.79 27.40
C HIS A 59 4.10 -6.82 27.01
N ASP A 60 4.21 -7.18 25.73
CA ASP A 60 5.19 -8.15 25.25
C ASP A 60 6.32 -7.46 24.49
N ARG A 61 7.56 -7.63 24.98
CA ARG A 61 8.75 -6.98 24.43
C ARG A 61 8.99 -7.34 22.96
N CYS A 62 8.84 -8.61 22.60
CA CYS A 62 9.11 -9.09 21.26
C CYS A 62 8.06 -8.57 20.26
N THR A 63 6.79 -8.61 20.65
CA THR A 63 5.69 -8.04 19.87
C THR A 63 5.86 -6.54 19.69
N ASN A 64 6.33 -5.81 20.71
CA ASN A 64 6.64 -4.40 20.58
C ASN A 64 7.80 -4.14 19.59
N ILE A 65 8.85 -4.98 19.62
CA ILE A 65 9.98 -4.88 18.67
C ILE A 65 9.53 -5.14 17.24
N GLU A 66 8.72 -6.18 17.02
CA GLU A 66 8.16 -6.48 15.71
C GLU A 66 7.23 -5.37 15.21
N ALA A 67 6.34 -4.86 16.06
CA ALA A 67 5.47 -3.74 15.72
C ALA A 67 6.25 -2.43 15.47
N GLY A 68 7.33 -2.19 16.20
CA GLY A 68 8.19 -1.02 15.97
C GLY A 68 8.97 -1.12 14.66
N ALA A 69 9.52 -2.29 14.34
CA ALA A 69 10.17 -2.54 13.06
C ALA A 69 9.18 -2.42 11.88
N TRP A 70 7.93 -2.86 12.07
CA TRP A 70 6.84 -2.63 11.13
C TRP A 70 6.65 -1.11 10.88
N VAL A 71 6.61 -0.30 11.95
CA VAL A 71 6.47 1.17 11.83
C VAL A 71 7.67 1.81 11.12
N MET A 72 8.88 1.33 11.37
CA MET A 72 10.09 1.82 10.70
C MET A 72 10.12 1.48 9.20
N ALA A 73 9.69 0.29 8.81
CA ALA A 73 9.61 -0.11 7.41
C ALA A 73 8.62 0.78 6.62
N PHE A 74 7.53 1.19 7.27
CA PHE A 74 6.59 2.15 6.71
C PHE A 74 7.23 3.52 6.46
N ASP A 75 7.96 4.05 7.44
CA ASP A 75 8.67 5.33 7.32
C ASP A 75 9.72 5.30 6.19
N GLN A 76 10.47 4.19 6.07
CA GLN A 76 11.43 3.99 4.99
C GLN A 76 10.75 3.98 3.60
N MET A 77 9.61 3.28 3.46
CA MET A 77 8.81 3.29 2.23
C MET A 77 8.45 4.72 1.79
N GLN A 78 8.20 5.60 2.75
CA GLN A 78 7.76 6.98 2.52
C GLN A 78 8.92 7.95 2.33
N SER A 79 10.10 7.71 2.89
CA SER A 79 11.28 8.58 2.73
C SER A 79 11.75 8.75 1.28
N GLY A 80 11.29 7.88 0.36
CA GLY A 80 11.44 8.04 -1.10
C GLY A 80 10.50 9.09 -1.73
N LEU A 81 9.51 9.60 -0.99
CA LEU A 81 8.56 10.63 -1.43
C LEU A 81 9.08 12.04 -1.09
N LYS A 82 10.00 12.57 -1.88
CA LYS A 82 10.27 14.02 -1.93
C LYS A 82 9.23 14.80 -2.75
N ALA A 83 8.21 14.11 -3.26
CA ALA A 83 7.21 14.61 -4.17
C ALA A 83 6.00 15.25 -3.44
N PRO A 84 5.26 16.16 -4.10
CA PRO A 84 3.99 16.66 -3.58
C PRO A 84 3.01 15.51 -3.30
N ALA A 85 2.07 15.74 -2.38
CA ALA A 85 1.07 14.75 -1.99
C ALA A 85 0.33 14.17 -3.20
N PRO A 86 -0.05 12.88 -3.18
CA PRO A 86 -0.83 12.27 -4.23
C PRO A 86 -2.09 13.11 -4.51
N SER A 87 -2.23 13.53 -5.76
CA SER A 87 -3.39 14.27 -6.24
C SER A 87 -3.62 13.87 -7.70
N ALA A 88 -4.65 13.07 -7.92
CA ALA A 88 -5.04 12.68 -9.26
C ALA A 88 -6.10 13.64 -9.81
N PRO A 89 -6.00 14.04 -11.10
CA PRO A 89 -7.04 14.81 -11.76
C PRO A 89 -8.37 14.02 -11.82
N PRO A 90 -9.52 14.69 -11.97
CA PRO A 90 -10.84 14.04 -12.03
C PRO A 90 -11.03 13.14 -13.26
N SER A 91 -10.11 13.15 -14.21
CA SER A 91 -10.05 12.24 -15.35
C SER A 91 -8.61 11.75 -15.52
N PRO A 92 -8.38 10.51 -15.97
CA PRO A 92 -7.04 9.95 -16.09
C PRO A 92 -6.22 10.73 -17.12
N VAL A 93 -5.09 11.29 -16.67
CA VAL A 93 -4.04 11.82 -17.55
C VAL A 93 -2.92 10.80 -17.57
N LEU A 94 -2.69 10.14 -18.70
CA LEU A 94 -1.82 8.97 -18.74
C LEU A 94 -0.36 9.34 -19.04
N PRO A 95 0.64 8.70 -18.40
CA PRO A 95 2.03 8.85 -18.79
C PRO A 95 2.28 8.27 -20.19
N ALA A 96 3.34 8.73 -20.86
CA ALA A 96 3.71 8.22 -22.19
C ALA A 96 3.91 6.69 -22.21
N SER A 97 4.38 6.10 -21.10
CA SER A 97 4.55 4.65 -20.94
C SER A 97 3.22 3.87 -21.00
N ALA A 98 2.07 4.51 -20.78
CA ALA A 98 0.76 3.86 -20.87
C ALA A 98 0.32 3.54 -22.30
N GLN A 99 1.03 4.05 -23.30
CA GLN A 99 0.69 3.83 -24.72
C GLN A 99 1.07 2.42 -25.20
N ALA A 100 1.94 1.69 -24.48
CA ALA A 100 2.30 0.32 -24.80
C ALA A 100 1.16 -0.65 -24.49
N ILE A 101 0.82 -1.55 -25.44
CA ILE A 101 -0.30 -2.49 -25.28
C ILE A 101 0.11 -3.79 -24.55
N ASP A 102 1.41 -4.06 -24.46
CA ASP A 102 1.95 -5.30 -23.89
C ASP A 102 1.73 -5.45 -22.37
N ARG A 103 2.17 -6.59 -21.83
CA ARG A 103 2.15 -6.84 -20.38
C ARG A 103 2.85 -5.71 -19.63
N PRO A 104 2.32 -5.27 -18.47
CA PRO A 104 2.97 -4.22 -17.72
C PRO A 104 4.34 -4.69 -17.27
N ASP A 105 5.38 -3.97 -17.68
CA ASP A 105 6.74 -4.17 -17.22
C ASP A 105 7.06 -3.24 -16.03
N ALA A 106 8.27 -3.38 -15.50
CA ALA A 106 8.72 -2.54 -14.38
C ALA A 106 8.72 -1.04 -14.74
N ALA A 107 8.97 -0.68 -16.00
CA ALA A 107 8.99 0.71 -16.45
C ALA A 107 7.58 1.32 -16.45
N CYS A 108 6.55 0.56 -16.85
CA CYS A 108 5.16 0.98 -16.78
C CYS A 108 4.72 1.21 -15.33
N ILE A 109 5.05 0.30 -14.41
CA ILE A 109 4.69 0.42 -12.99
C ILE A 109 5.39 1.63 -12.35
N GLN A 110 6.71 1.74 -12.55
CA GLN A 110 7.50 2.84 -12.01
C GLN A 110 7.05 4.19 -12.58
N GLY A 111 6.87 4.28 -13.91
CA GLY A 111 6.43 5.50 -14.57
C GLY A 111 5.05 5.94 -14.12
N ALA A 112 4.09 5.01 -13.97
CA ALA A 112 2.75 5.31 -13.48
C ALA A 112 2.76 5.80 -12.02
N ALA A 113 3.46 5.09 -11.13
CA ALA A 113 3.58 5.49 -9.73
C ALA A 113 4.22 6.88 -9.59
N GLN A 114 5.33 7.13 -10.30
CA GLN A 114 6.01 8.42 -10.28
C GLN A 114 5.13 9.54 -10.83
N PHE A 115 4.43 9.31 -11.96
CA PHE A 115 3.56 10.30 -12.57
C PHE A 115 2.44 10.77 -11.64
N TYR A 116 1.88 9.85 -10.84
CA TYR A 116 0.84 10.17 -9.85
C TYR A 116 1.37 10.38 -8.42
N HIS A 117 2.69 10.56 -8.26
CA HIS A 117 3.35 10.82 -6.96
C HIS A 117 3.08 9.76 -5.87
N LEU A 118 2.95 8.50 -6.28
CA LEU A 118 2.81 7.36 -5.37
C LEU A 118 4.17 6.73 -5.06
N PRO A 119 4.38 6.18 -3.84
CA PRO A 119 5.53 5.33 -3.58
C PRO A 119 5.51 4.13 -4.53
N VAL A 120 6.59 3.92 -5.28
CA VAL A 120 6.71 2.79 -6.21
C VAL A 120 6.52 1.46 -5.47
N ALA A 121 7.06 1.35 -4.25
CA ALA A 121 6.88 0.16 -3.40
C ALA A 121 5.40 -0.07 -3.03
N LEU A 122 4.68 0.98 -2.63
CA LEU A 122 3.25 0.89 -2.31
C LEU A 122 2.43 0.44 -3.52
N PHE A 123 2.63 1.09 -4.66
CA PHE A 123 1.85 0.76 -5.85
C PHE A 123 2.19 -0.64 -6.37
N SER A 124 3.45 -1.05 -6.29
CA SER A 124 3.86 -2.44 -6.60
C SER A 124 3.20 -3.46 -5.67
N ALA A 125 3.07 -3.15 -4.38
CA ALA A 125 2.36 -4.00 -3.42
C ALA A 125 0.86 -4.08 -3.69
N VAL A 126 0.22 -2.99 -4.11
CA VAL A 126 -1.16 -2.99 -4.59
C VAL A 126 -1.31 -3.95 -5.78
N LEU A 127 -0.47 -3.83 -6.82
CA LEU A 127 -0.51 -4.73 -7.98
C LEU A 127 -0.27 -6.21 -7.61
N ARG A 128 0.66 -6.49 -6.69
CA ARG A 128 0.87 -7.84 -6.16
C ARG A 128 -0.36 -8.37 -5.41
N THR A 129 -1.04 -7.50 -4.70
CA THR A 129 -2.27 -7.83 -3.96
C THR A 129 -3.43 -8.14 -4.90
N GLU A 130 -3.54 -7.39 -6.00
CA GLU A 130 -4.52 -7.66 -7.05
C GLU A 130 -4.23 -8.95 -7.81
N GLY A 131 -2.96 -9.24 -8.10
CA GLY A 131 -2.53 -10.47 -8.76
C GLY A 131 -3.15 -10.68 -10.15
N GLY A 132 -3.67 -9.62 -10.77
CA GLY A 132 -4.34 -9.67 -12.06
C GLY A 132 -3.36 -9.85 -13.22
N THR A 133 -3.89 -10.28 -14.37
CA THR A 133 -3.13 -10.43 -15.62
C THR A 133 -3.86 -9.77 -16.78
N VAL A 134 -3.13 -9.46 -17.87
CA VAL A 134 -3.73 -8.91 -19.09
C VAL A 134 -4.77 -9.89 -19.66
N GLY A 135 -5.95 -9.40 -20.03
CA GLY A 135 -7.06 -10.22 -20.50
C GLY A 135 -7.95 -10.77 -19.38
N GLN A 136 -7.53 -10.68 -18.11
CA GLN A 136 -8.29 -11.25 -17.00
C GLN A 136 -9.53 -10.43 -16.67
N ILE A 137 -10.61 -11.15 -16.37
CA ILE A 137 -11.85 -10.60 -15.84
C ILE A 137 -12.27 -11.46 -14.65
N HIS A 138 -12.43 -10.84 -13.48
CA HIS A 138 -12.97 -11.49 -12.29
C HIS A 138 -14.37 -10.96 -12.01
N ARG A 139 -15.38 -11.83 -11.88
CA ARG A 139 -16.78 -11.42 -11.67
C ARG A 139 -17.11 -11.40 -10.19
N ASN A 140 -17.73 -10.30 -9.74
CA ASN A 140 -18.14 -10.10 -8.36
C ASN A 140 -19.60 -10.50 -8.15
N ALA A 141 -19.94 -10.89 -6.92
CA ALA A 141 -21.30 -11.32 -6.57
C ALA A 141 -22.37 -10.24 -6.78
N ASN A 142 -21.98 -8.96 -6.76
CA ASN A 142 -22.87 -7.82 -7.01
C ASN A 142 -23.06 -7.50 -8.51
N GLY A 143 -22.53 -8.33 -9.42
CA GLY A 143 -22.65 -8.15 -10.87
C GLY A 143 -21.61 -7.26 -11.52
N SER A 144 -20.80 -6.52 -10.73
CA SER A 144 -19.59 -5.85 -11.22
C SER A 144 -18.50 -6.86 -11.56
N TYR A 145 -17.43 -6.40 -12.21
CA TYR A 145 -16.26 -7.23 -12.49
C TYR A 145 -14.98 -6.41 -12.52
N ASP A 146 -13.87 -7.05 -12.16
CA ASP A 146 -12.54 -6.45 -12.09
C ASP A 146 -11.73 -6.86 -13.32
N MET A 147 -10.97 -5.92 -13.88
CA MET A 147 -10.34 -6.06 -15.20
C MET A 147 -8.83 -5.87 -15.14
N GLY A 148 -8.10 -6.79 -15.78
CA GLY A 148 -6.67 -6.63 -16.07
C GLY A 148 -5.76 -6.67 -14.84
N PRO A 149 -4.48 -6.26 -15.01
CA PRO A 149 -3.44 -6.36 -13.97
C PRO A 149 -3.76 -5.69 -12.63
N ALA A 150 -4.28 -4.47 -12.65
CA ALA A 150 -4.66 -3.69 -11.48
C ALA A 150 -6.11 -3.94 -11.03
N GLN A 151 -6.79 -4.93 -11.63
CA GLN A 151 -8.15 -5.34 -11.28
C GLN A 151 -9.13 -4.15 -11.22
N ILE A 152 -9.11 -3.29 -12.25
CA ILE A 152 -9.96 -2.11 -12.34
C ILE A 152 -11.43 -2.53 -12.37
N ASN A 153 -12.23 -2.13 -11.39
CA ASN A 153 -13.63 -2.49 -11.35
C ASN A 153 -14.43 -1.82 -12.48
N SER A 154 -15.39 -2.55 -13.04
CA SER A 154 -16.30 -2.10 -14.11
C SER A 154 -17.11 -0.84 -13.79
N THR A 155 -17.26 -0.49 -12.51
CA THR A 155 -17.90 0.77 -12.08
C THR A 155 -17.16 2.02 -12.56
N TRP A 156 -15.87 1.91 -12.90
CA TRP A 156 -15.08 2.99 -13.48
C TRP A 156 -15.36 3.24 -14.96
N LEU A 157 -15.95 2.27 -15.69
CA LEU A 157 -16.14 2.38 -17.15
C LEU A 157 -16.90 3.64 -17.59
N PRO A 158 -17.98 4.11 -16.92
CA PRO A 158 -18.64 5.35 -17.29
C PRO A 158 -17.73 6.59 -17.18
N THR A 159 -16.86 6.63 -16.17
CA THR A 159 -15.89 7.73 -16.00
C THR A 159 -14.80 7.65 -17.07
N LEU A 160 -14.25 6.45 -17.29
CA LEU A 160 -13.19 6.21 -18.27
C LEU A 160 -13.64 6.47 -19.72
N ALA A 161 -14.89 6.16 -20.04
CA ALA A 161 -15.47 6.39 -21.36
C ALA A 161 -15.50 7.88 -21.75
N ARG A 162 -15.61 8.80 -20.78
CA ARG A 162 -15.55 10.25 -21.02
C ARG A 162 -14.18 10.72 -21.53
N SER A 163 -13.14 9.94 -21.25
CA SER A 163 -11.77 10.16 -21.74
C SER A 163 -11.42 9.27 -22.94
N GLY A 164 -12.42 8.66 -23.59
CA GLY A 164 -12.22 7.78 -24.74
C GLY A 164 -11.63 6.41 -24.41
N ILE A 165 -11.53 6.05 -23.12
CA ILE A 165 -10.98 4.76 -22.69
C ILE A 165 -12.09 3.72 -22.70
N THR A 166 -11.93 2.71 -23.54
CA THR A 166 -12.92 1.64 -23.71
C THR A 166 -12.65 0.46 -22.77
N ARG A 167 -13.69 -0.33 -22.48
CA ARG A 167 -13.55 -1.60 -21.75
C ARG A 167 -12.48 -2.52 -22.34
N GLY A 168 -12.42 -2.62 -23.68
CA GLY A 168 -11.44 -3.45 -24.37
C GLY A 168 -10.00 -2.99 -24.11
N MET A 169 -9.78 -1.68 -24.05
CA MET A 169 -8.47 -1.11 -23.71
C MET A 169 -8.09 -1.44 -22.26
N VAL A 170 -9.02 -1.28 -21.30
CA VAL A 170 -8.77 -1.59 -19.88
C VAL A 170 -8.38 -3.06 -19.68
N ILE A 171 -9.01 -3.98 -20.42
CA ILE A 171 -8.74 -5.42 -20.27
C ILE A 171 -7.41 -5.82 -20.94
N ASN A 172 -7.14 -5.29 -22.13
CA ASN A 172 -6.09 -5.84 -23.00
C ASN A 172 -4.81 -5.01 -23.07
N ASN A 173 -4.83 -3.74 -22.64
CA ASN A 173 -3.62 -2.93 -22.56
C ASN A 173 -3.11 -2.92 -21.12
N GLY A 174 -1.99 -3.62 -20.89
CA GLY A 174 -1.41 -3.80 -19.57
C GLY A 174 -0.92 -2.51 -18.92
N CYS A 175 -0.13 -1.70 -19.64
CA CYS A 175 0.43 -0.46 -19.11
C CYS A 175 -0.62 0.64 -18.90
N LEU A 176 -1.64 0.70 -19.77
CA LEU A 176 -2.82 1.52 -19.55
C LEU A 176 -3.55 1.10 -18.28
N ASN A 177 -3.84 -0.19 -18.11
CA ASN A 177 -4.54 -0.68 -16.93
C ASN A 177 -3.78 -0.36 -15.63
N VAL A 178 -2.45 -0.55 -15.62
CA VAL A 178 -1.59 -0.16 -14.51
C VAL A 178 -1.61 1.35 -14.28
N SER A 179 -1.57 2.17 -15.34
CA SER A 179 -1.66 3.63 -15.20
C SER A 179 -3.01 4.07 -14.63
N LEU A 180 -4.11 3.39 -15.00
CA LEU A 180 -5.42 3.60 -14.41
C LEU A 180 -5.47 3.19 -12.94
N GLY A 181 -4.82 2.09 -12.57
CA GLY A 181 -4.68 1.67 -11.18
C GLY A 181 -3.95 2.73 -10.35
N ALA A 182 -2.84 3.27 -10.86
CA ALA A 182 -2.11 4.34 -10.20
C ALA A 182 -2.95 5.62 -10.06
N TRP A 183 -3.70 5.97 -11.10
CA TRP A 183 -4.63 7.12 -11.07
C TRP A 183 -5.72 6.96 -10.00
N ILE A 184 -6.33 5.78 -9.90
CA ILE A 184 -7.37 5.48 -8.89
C ILE A 184 -6.76 5.48 -7.49
N LEU A 185 -5.58 4.86 -7.32
CA LEU A 185 -4.90 4.86 -6.02
C LEU A 185 -4.54 6.28 -5.59
N ALA A 186 -4.07 7.15 -6.49
CA ALA A 186 -3.79 8.53 -6.16
C ALA A 186 -5.05 9.34 -5.79
N GLN A 187 -6.22 9.02 -6.36
CA GLN A 187 -7.49 9.58 -5.88
C GLN A 187 -7.79 9.11 -4.45
N ALA A 188 -7.66 7.81 -4.18
CA ALA A 188 -7.88 7.26 -2.85
C ALA A 188 -6.91 7.85 -1.81
N MET A 189 -5.65 8.10 -2.19
CA MET A 189 -4.61 8.68 -1.35
C MET A 189 -4.68 10.21 -1.21
N THR A 190 -5.66 10.87 -1.82
CA THR A 190 -5.81 12.32 -1.69
C THR A 190 -6.12 12.70 -0.23
N GLY A 191 -5.27 13.57 0.33
CA GLY A 191 -5.39 14.01 1.73
C GLY A 191 -4.80 13.03 2.75
N ALA A 192 -4.23 11.91 2.32
CA ALA A 192 -3.58 10.96 3.22
C ALA A 192 -2.34 11.59 3.88
N ASP A 193 -2.34 11.65 5.21
CA ASP A 193 -1.18 12.09 5.98
C ASP A 193 -0.27 10.89 6.32
N PRO A 194 0.98 10.82 5.83
CA PRO A 194 1.93 9.79 6.24
C PRO A 194 2.19 9.77 7.76
N HIS A 195 2.01 10.90 8.44
CA HIS A 195 2.18 11.03 9.89
C HIS A 195 0.92 10.63 10.69
N ASP A 196 -0.23 10.42 10.02
CA ASP A 196 -1.39 9.69 10.55
C ASP A 196 -1.54 8.38 9.79
N PRO A 197 -0.86 7.33 10.24
CA PRO A 197 -0.83 6.10 9.48
C PRO A 197 -2.16 5.35 9.51
N ALA A 198 -3.07 5.69 10.44
CA ALA A 198 -4.38 5.04 10.51
C ALA A 198 -5.24 5.55 9.38
N GLN A 199 -5.21 6.86 9.20
CA GLN A 199 -5.77 7.52 8.05
C GLN A 199 -5.07 7.06 6.76
N TYR A 200 -3.74 7.05 6.71
CA TYR A 200 -2.99 6.63 5.52
C TYR A 200 -3.37 5.22 5.04
N TRP A 201 -3.38 4.23 5.94
CA TRP A 201 -3.73 2.85 5.59
C TRP A 201 -5.22 2.68 5.30
N GLN A 202 -6.08 3.52 5.86
CA GLN A 202 -7.47 3.60 5.43
C GLN A 202 -7.56 4.08 3.96
N HIS A 203 -6.83 5.13 3.58
CA HIS A 203 -6.77 5.59 2.18
C HIS A 203 -6.22 4.53 1.23
N VAL A 204 -5.20 3.76 1.63
CA VAL A 204 -4.72 2.61 0.85
C VAL A 204 -5.84 1.57 0.67
N GLY A 205 -6.59 1.30 1.74
CA GLY A 205 -7.75 0.40 1.72
C GLY A 205 -8.88 0.85 0.79
N ASP A 206 -9.06 2.16 0.64
CA ASP A 206 -10.13 2.77 -0.17
C ASP A 206 -9.97 2.52 -1.66
N TYR A 207 -8.77 2.13 -2.12
CA TYR A 207 -8.56 1.61 -3.47
C TYR A 207 -9.50 0.45 -3.81
N ASN A 208 -9.70 -0.47 -2.86
CA ASN A 208 -10.56 -1.65 -3.04
C ASN A 208 -11.99 -1.38 -2.53
N SER A 209 -12.13 -0.90 -1.29
CA SER A 209 -13.45 -0.72 -0.69
C SER A 209 -13.45 0.24 0.48
N HIS A 210 -14.47 1.10 0.55
CA HIS A 210 -14.72 2.01 1.67
C HIS A 210 -15.45 1.34 2.85
N THR A 211 -15.96 0.10 2.67
CA THR A 211 -16.58 -0.65 3.78
C THR A 211 -15.50 -1.04 4.80
N PRO A 212 -15.60 -0.64 6.09
CA PRO A 212 -14.49 -0.74 7.04
C PRO A 212 -13.85 -2.12 7.17
N LYS A 213 -14.64 -3.18 7.18
CA LYS A 213 -14.15 -4.57 7.27
C LYS A 213 -13.29 -4.97 6.07
N TRP A 214 -13.73 -4.61 4.86
CA TRP A 214 -13.05 -4.98 3.62
C TRP A 214 -11.84 -4.08 3.34
N ASN A 215 -11.98 -2.78 3.67
CA ASN A 215 -10.89 -1.81 3.66
C ASN A 215 -9.70 -2.32 4.49
N ALA A 216 -9.94 -2.61 5.78
CA ALA A 216 -8.89 -3.02 6.70
C ALA A 216 -8.24 -4.35 6.28
N LYS A 217 -9.05 -5.31 5.78
CA LYS A 217 -8.53 -6.57 5.24
C LYS A 217 -7.61 -6.32 4.05
N TYR A 218 -8.03 -5.48 3.10
CA TYR A 218 -7.24 -5.20 1.90
C TYR A 218 -5.95 -4.43 2.23
N ALA A 219 -6.03 -3.39 3.05
CA ALA A 219 -4.87 -2.64 3.53
C ALA A 219 -3.82 -3.56 4.18
N SER A 220 -4.26 -4.54 4.98
CA SER A 220 -3.39 -5.56 5.57
C SER A 220 -2.72 -6.46 4.51
N MET A 221 -3.46 -6.87 3.47
CA MET A 221 -2.89 -7.64 2.35
C MET A 221 -1.83 -6.83 1.57
N VAL A 222 -2.12 -5.56 1.26
CA VAL A 222 -1.16 -4.65 0.60
C VAL A 222 0.09 -4.50 1.45
N TRP A 223 -0.07 -4.29 2.75
CA TRP A 223 1.07 -4.23 3.68
C TRP A 223 1.96 -5.47 3.58
N HIS A 224 1.38 -6.67 3.65
CA HIS A 224 2.15 -7.92 3.57
C HIS A 224 2.93 -8.06 2.26
N ASN A 225 2.45 -7.41 1.21
CA ASN A 225 3.08 -7.37 -0.11
C ASN A 225 4.07 -6.22 -0.31
N LEU A 226 4.42 -5.42 0.71
CA LEU A 226 5.43 -4.34 0.60
C LEU A 226 6.89 -4.82 0.49
N LYS A 227 7.14 -6.12 0.56
CA LYS A 227 8.47 -6.73 0.49
C LYS A 227 9.10 -6.68 -0.90
#